data_AF-A0A7K5MHG6-F1
#
_entry.id   AF-A0A7K5MHG6-F1
#
_cell.length_a   1.000
_cell.length_b   1.000
_cell.length_c   1.000
_cell.angle_alpha   90.00
_cell.angle_beta   90.00
_cell.angle_gamma   90.00
#
_symmetry.space_group_name_H-M   'P 1'
#
loop_
_entity.id
_entity.type
_entity.pdbx_description
1 polymer ?
#
loop_
_entity_poly.entity_id
_entity_poly.type
_entity_poly.pdbx_seq_one_letter_code
_entity_poly.pdbx_strand_id
1 'polypeptide(L)'
;LSQGGQEPFTAVSLMSPTSASRMASAPSCCFPAAHSRPCARPGFPRTLGQAQALDGICQLDLVISLNIPFETLKDRLSARWVHPASGRVYNMDFNPPQSQGVDDLTGEPLVQRDEDRPEAVAARLRKYKDAAKPVIELYKSRGILHSFSGTETNKIWPYVYSLLSSRIPPILSEEEH
;
A
#
# COMPACT_ATOMS: atom_id res chain seq x y z
N LEU A 1 2.91 -35.69 1.46
CA LEU A 1 2.01 -34.62 1.93
C LEU A 1 2.77 -33.31 1.89
N SER A 2 2.73 -32.62 0.76
CA SER A 2 3.48 -31.38 0.54
C SER A 2 2.69 -30.24 1.19
N GLN A 3 3.14 -29.76 2.35
CA GLN A 3 2.58 -28.55 2.96
C GLN A 3 3.02 -27.35 2.11
N GLY A 4 2.07 -26.79 1.35
CA GLY A 4 2.27 -25.54 0.63
C GLY A 4 2.31 -24.39 1.62
N GLY A 5 3.52 -23.94 1.98
CA GLY A 5 3.73 -22.74 2.78
C GLY A 5 3.10 -21.52 2.11
N GLN A 6 2.02 -20.99 2.71
CA GLN A 6 1.41 -19.74 2.30
C GLN A 6 2.30 -18.56 2.72
N GLU A 7 3.22 -18.18 1.83
CA GLU A 7 4.05 -16.99 1.97
C GLU A 7 3.16 -15.71 1.99
N PRO A 8 3.38 -14.75 2.91
CA PRO A 8 2.49 -13.59 3.11
C PRO A 8 2.58 -12.54 1.98
N PHE A 9 1.67 -11.56 2.00
CA PHE A 9 1.38 -10.63 0.90
C PHE A 9 2.00 -9.24 1.09
N THR A 10 2.68 -8.72 0.07
CA THR A 10 3.44 -7.44 0.11
C THR A 10 2.73 -6.25 -0.54
N ALA A 11 2.39 -5.19 0.20
CA ALA A 11 2.02 -3.88 -0.37
C ALA A 11 3.25 -2.97 -0.52
N VAL A 12 3.54 -2.46 -1.73
CA VAL A 12 4.72 -1.63 -2.02
C VAL A 12 4.38 -0.13 -1.97
N SER A 13 5.09 0.63 -1.13
CA SER A 13 5.03 2.10 -1.06
C SER A 13 6.44 2.68 -1.23
N LEU A 14 6.61 3.58 -2.19
CA LEU A 14 7.92 4.14 -2.59
C LEU A 14 8.17 5.53 -2.02
N MET A 15 9.41 5.83 -1.60
CA MET A 15 9.87 7.16 -1.20
C MET A 15 11.33 7.42 -1.64
N SER A 16 11.63 8.62 -2.12
CA SER A 16 13.00 9.05 -2.50
C SER A 16 13.45 10.28 -1.69
N PRO A 17 14.60 10.23 -0.99
CA PRO A 17 15.37 11.40 -0.58
C PRO A 17 16.66 11.54 -1.40
N THR A 18 16.78 12.65 -2.13
CA THR A 18 17.86 13.06 -3.04
C THR A 18 19.28 12.89 -2.48
N SER A 19 20.17 12.21 -3.23
CA SER A 19 21.62 12.46 -3.20
C SER A 19 22.07 12.97 -4.57
N ALA A 20 22.72 14.13 -4.57
CA ALA A 20 23.09 14.86 -5.78
C ALA A 20 24.36 14.29 -6.41
N SER A 21 24.26 13.65 -7.58
CA SER A 21 25.28 13.82 -8.62
C SER A 21 24.87 13.27 -10.00
N ARG A 22 25.21 14.07 -11.01
CA ARG A 22 25.30 13.81 -12.47
C ARG A 22 24.04 13.95 -13.31
N MET A 23 24.03 15.08 -14.03
CA MET A 23 23.19 15.39 -15.19
C MET A 23 23.52 14.47 -16.37
N ALA A 24 22.50 13.97 -17.06
CA ALA A 24 22.51 13.78 -18.52
C ALA A 24 21.07 13.74 -19.05
N SER A 25 20.86 14.42 -20.16
CA SER A 25 19.63 14.73 -20.86
C SER A 25 18.83 13.52 -21.40
N ALA A 26 17.53 13.47 -21.14
CA ALA A 26 16.52 12.70 -21.89
C ALA A 26 15.11 13.30 -21.70
N PRO A 27 14.16 13.10 -22.63
CA PRO A 27 13.06 14.04 -22.87
C PRO A 27 11.83 13.86 -21.96
N SER A 28 11.41 15.00 -21.39
CA SER A 28 10.04 15.47 -21.14
C SER A 28 8.89 14.46 -21.00
N CYS A 29 8.79 13.80 -19.83
CA CYS A 29 7.49 13.46 -19.24
C CYS A 29 7.25 14.12 -17.86
N CYS A 30 8.09 15.08 -17.47
CA CYS A 30 7.87 15.93 -16.30
C CYS A 30 8.25 17.36 -16.67
N PHE A 31 7.28 18.27 -16.74
CA PHE A 31 7.50 19.71 -16.80
C PHE A 31 6.75 20.33 -15.61
N PRO A 32 7.25 21.37 -14.92
CA PRO A 32 8.65 21.74 -14.64
C PRO A 32 8.95 21.81 -13.12
N ALA A 33 10.23 21.82 -12.76
CA ALA A 33 10.76 22.37 -11.50
C ALA A 33 10.15 21.86 -10.17
N ALA A 34 10.48 20.63 -9.77
CA ALA A 34 10.39 20.24 -8.35
C ALA A 34 11.52 19.26 -7.98
N HIS A 35 12.77 19.71 -8.10
CA HIS A 35 13.94 18.95 -7.64
C HIS A 35 14.10 18.97 -6.10
N SER A 36 13.03 19.21 -5.33
CA SER A 36 13.15 19.52 -3.90
C SER A 36 11.99 19.01 -3.01
N ARG A 37 11.14 18.10 -3.49
CA ARG A 37 10.06 17.55 -2.66
C ARG A 37 10.12 16.03 -2.60
N PRO A 38 10.12 15.44 -1.37
CA PRO A 38 9.94 14.00 -1.23
C PRO A 38 8.65 13.57 -1.93
N CYS A 39 8.73 12.59 -2.82
CA CYS A 39 7.57 12.04 -3.48
C CYS A 39 7.28 10.65 -2.91
N ALA A 40 6.05 10.45 -2.45
CA ALA A 40 5.54 9.14 -2.04
C ALA A 40 4.52 8.67 -3.07
N ARG A 41 4.74 7.49 -3.67
CA ARG A 41 3.80 6.92 -4.65
C ARG A 41 3.20 5.62 -4.12
N PRO A 42 1.99 5.65 -3.54
CA PRO A 42 1.35 4.44 -3.05
C PRO A 42 0.94 3.54 -4.21
N GLY A 43 1.30 2.26 -4.15
CA GLY A 43 0.81 1.25 -5.09
C GLY A 43 1.31 1.39 -6.53
N PHE A 44 2.43 2.09 -6.75
CA PHE A 44 3.17 2.13 -8.00
C PHE A 44 4.66 1.91 -7.70
N PRO A 45 5.39 1.11 -8.48
CA PRO A 45 4.99 0.31 -9.64
C PRO A 45 4.34 -1.02 -9.26
N ARG A 46 3.41 -1.52 -10.09
CA ARG A 46 2.74 -2.82 -9.91
C ARG A 46 3.26 -3.93 -10.80
N THR A 47 4.06 -3.58 -11.80
CA THR A 47 4.62 -4.51 -12.79
C THR A 47 6.09 -4.23 -13.00
N LEU A 48 6.84 -5.24 -13.45
CA LEU A 48 8.27 -5.12 -13.69
C LEU A 48 8.59 -4.02 -14.73
N GLY A 49 7.81 -3.94 -15.82
CA GLY A 49 8.01 -2.91 -16.84
C GLY A 49 7.83 -1.48 -16.30
N GLN A 50 6.90 -1.28 -15.37
CA GLN A 50 6.76 0.01 -14.67
C GLN A 50 7.93 0.31 -13.75
N ALA A 51 8.48 -0.70 -13.08
CA ALA A 51 9.66 -0.53 -12.23
C ALA A 51 10.89 -0.14 -13.06
N GLN A 52 11.13 -0.82 -14.18
CA GLN A 52 12.22 -0.50 -15.10
C GLN A 52 12.05 0.90 -15.73
N ALA A 53 10.83 1.28 -16.12
CA ALA A 53 10.55 2.62 -16.64
C ALA A 53 10.80 3.70 -15.57
N LEU A 54 10.46 3.41 -14.31
CA LEU A 54 10.68 4.33 -13.20
C LEU A 54 12.18 4.53 -12.92
N ASP A 55 12.96 3.46 -12.99
CA ASP A 55 14.41 3.51 -12.80
C ASP A 55 15.13 4.42 -13.81
N GLY A 56 14.59 4.53 -15.02
CA GLY A 56 15.12 5.44 -16.04
C GLY A 56 14.82 6.92 -15.78
N ILE A 57 13.88 7.23 -14.89
CA ILE A 57 13.38 8.60 -14.66
C ILE A 57 13.78 9.11 -13.27
N CYS A 58 13.83 8.24 -12.26
CA CYS A 58 14.08 8.62 -10.89
C CYS A 58 14.83 7.51 -10.13
N GLN A 59 15.82 7.91 -9.32
CA GLN A 59 16.47 7.00 -8.39
C GLN A 59 15.57 6.80 -7.16
N LEU A 60 15.31 5.53 -6.84
CA LEU A 60 14.54 5.14 -5.66
C LEU A 60 15.47 4.78 -4.52
N ASP A 61 15.21 5.36 -3.36
CA ASP A 61 16.04 5.14 -2.17
C ASP A 61 15.37 4.25 -1.12
N LEU A 62 14.03 4.23 -1.11
CA LEU A 62 13.25 3.48 -0.14
C LEU A 62 12.02 2.83 -0.77
N VAL A 63 11.89 1.54 -0.54
CA VAL A 63 10.73 0.73 -0.93
C VAL A 63 10.21 0.03 0.31
N ILE A 64 9.01 0.36 0.76
CA ILE A 64 8.39 -0.28 1.92
C ILE A 64 7.41 -1.35 1.41
N SER A 65 7.63 -2.58 1.86
CA SER A 65 6.79 -3.76 1.60
C SER A 65 6.04 -4.14 2.86
N LEU A 66 4.72 -4.01 2.89
CA LEU A 66 3.88 -4.49 3.99
C LEU A 66 3.46 -5.93 3.74
N ASN A 67 4.08 -6.86 4.43
CA ASN A 67 3.90 -8.30 4.34
C ASN A 67 2.84 -8.80 5.33
N ILE A 68 1.59 -8.83 4.90
CA ILE A 68 0.43 -9.21 5.72
C ILE A 68 -0.05 -10.61 5.31
N PRO A 69 -0.40 -11.51 6.25
CA PRO A 69 -0.94 -12.83 5.92
C PRO A 69 -2.17 -12.77 5.01
N PHE A 70 -2.28 -13.74 4.10
CA PHE A 70 -3.37 -13.82 3.12
C PHE A 70 -4.74 -13.82 3.77
N GLU A 71 -4.93 -14.68 4.77
CA GLU A 71 -6.22 -14.83 5.44
C GLU A 71 -6.62 -13.52 6.12
N THR A 72 -5.68 -12.84 6.79
CA THR A 72 -5.94 -11.52 7.38
C THR A 72 -6.37 -10.48 6.35
N LEU A 73 -5.77 -10.47 5.16
CA LEU A 73 -6.20 -9.55 4.09
C LEU A 73 -7.56 -9.93 3.51
N LYS A 74 -7.79 -11.23 3.33
CA LYS A 74 -9.06 -11.76 2.83
C LYS A 74 -10.19 -11.38 3.79
N ASP A 75 -10.03 -11.63 5.08
CA ASP A 75 -11.01 -11.32 6.11
C ASP A 75 -11.31 -9.82 6.11
N ARG A 76 -10.28 -8.97 6.14
CA ARG A 76 -10.42 -7.51 6.11
C ARG A 76 -11.14 -6.96 4.89
N LEU A 77 -10.83 -7.49 3.70
CA LEU A 77 -11.45 -7.05 2.46
C LEU A 77 -12.89 -7.57 2.35
N SER A 78 -13.15 -8.79 2.84
CA SER A 78 -14.48 -9.38 2.88
C SER A 78 -15.39 -8.83 3.99
N ALA A 79 -14.84 -8.15 4.99
CA ALA A 79 -15.60 -7.49 6.03
C ALA A 79 -16.10 -6.10 5.61
N ARG A 80 -15.86 -5.68 4.37
CA ARG A 80 -16.26 -4.37 3.84
C ARG A 80 -17.72 -4.36 3.39
N TRP A 81 -18.46 -3.38 3.91
CA TRP A 81 -19.84 -3.08 3.55
C TRP A 81 -19.93 -1.64 3.07
N VAL A 82 -20.80 -1.37 2.11
CA VAL A 82 -20.96 -0.04 1.54
C VAL A 82 -22.42 0.35 1.53
N HIS A 83 -22.71 1.58 1.91
CA HIS A 83 -24.02 2.16 1.71
C HIS A 83 -24.12 2.72 0.28
N PRO A 84 -24.99 2.21 -0.61
CA PRO A 84 -25.02 2.58 -2.03
C PRO A 84 -25.27 4.08 -2.26
N ALA A 85 -26.19 4.67 -1.49
CA ALA A 85 -26.64 6.05 -1.73
C ALA A 85 -25.64 7.09 -1.25
N SER A 86 -24.93 6.83 -0.15
CA SER A 86 -23.95 7.78 0.41
C SER A 86 -22.49 7.47 0.07
N GLY A 87 -22.18 6.24 -0.33
CA GLY A 87 -20.81 5.76 -0.49
C GLY A 87 -20.06 5.52 0.82
N ARG A 88 -20.72 5.63 1.99
CA ARG A 88 -20.10 5.31 3.29
C ARG A 88 -19.65 3.86 3.32
N VAL A 89 -18.48 3.64 3.89
CA VAL A 89 -17.85 2.33 3.99
C VAL A 89 -17.79 1.93 5.45
N TYR A 90 -18.30 0.74 5.73
CA TYR A 90 -18.28 0.09 7.03
C TYR A 90 -17.37 -1.13 6.96
N ASN A 91 -16.72 -1.45 8.07
CA ASN A 91 -15.93 -2.65 8.20
C ASN A 91 -16.30 -3.34 9.50
N MET A 92 -16.78 -4.58 9.44
CA MET A 92 -17.32 -5.27 10.62
C MET A 92 -16.29 -5.44 11.76
N ASP A 93 -14.98 -5.41 11.45
CA ASP A 93 -13.92 -5.59 12.45
C ASP A 93 -13.39 -4.26 13.02
N PHE A 94 -13.34 -3.22 12.18
CA PHE A 94 -12.66 -1.94 12.52
C PHE A 94 -13.62 -0.78 12.77
N ASN A 95 -14.72 -0.72 12.02
CA ASN A 95 -15.72 0.32 12.09
C ASN A 95 -17.10 -0.29 11.80
N PRO A 96 -17.61 -1.12 12.74
CA PRO A 96 -18.89 -1.78 12.55
C PRO A 96 -20.01 -0.72 12.59
N PRO A 97 -21.09 -0.91 11.81
CA PRO A 97 -22.28 -0.09 11.96
C PRO A 97 -22.89 -0.31 13.35
N GLN A 98 -23.64 0.68 13.83
CA GLN A 98 -24.38 0.59 15.10
C GLN A 98 -25.40 -0.56 15.07
N SER A 99 -25.99 -0.82 13.89
CA SER A 99 -26.89 -1.94 13.65
C SER A 99 -26.41 -2.78 12.48
N GLN A 100 -26.35 -4.10 12.65
CA GLN A 100 -25.82 -5.01 11.64
C GLN A 100 -26.60 -4.91 10.32
N GLY A 101 -25.89 -4.64 9.23
CA GLY A 101 -26.46 -4.58 7.88
C GLY A 101 -27.20 -3.28 7.56
N VAL A 102 -27.10 -2.26 8.40
CA VAL A 102 -27.83 -1.00 8.25
C VAL A 102 -26.90 0.20 8.38
N ASP A 103 -27.13 1.24 7.59
CA ASP A 103 -26.41 2.51 7.65
C ASP A 103 -26.84 3.35 8.86
N ASP A 104 -25.85 3.87 9.61
CA ASP A 104 -26.08 4.56 10.88
C ASP A 104 -26.90 5.85 10.79
N LEU A 105 -26.89 6.53 9.64
CA LEU A 105 -27.55 7.83 9.49
C LEU A 105 -28.92 7.71 8.82
N THR A 106 -29.05 6.79 7.87
CA THR A 106 -30.24 6.67 7.02
C THR A 106 -31.14 5.51 7.41
N GLY A 107 -30.62 4.51 8.13
CA GLY A 107 -31.37 3.29 8.41
C GLY A 107 -31.56 2.40 7.17
N GLU A 108 -30.90 2.71 6.05
CA GLU A 108 -30.98 1.95 4.80
C GLU A 108 -30.05 0.72 4.82
N PRO A 109 -30.36 -0.33 4.05
CA PRO A 109 -29.56 -1.55 4.04
C PRO A 109 -28.17 -1.33 3.43
N LEU A 110 -27.15 -1.87 4.09
CA LEU A 110 -25.80 -1.96 3.55
C LEU A 110 -25.70 -3.09 2.54
N VAL A 111 -24.88 -2.89 1.51
CA VAL A 111 -24.59 -3.94 0.53
C VAL A 111 -23.11 -4.26 0.51
N GLN A 112 -22.81 -5.54 0.30
CA GLN A 112 -21.48 -5.97 -0.06
C GLN A 112 -21.37 -6.05 -1.59
N ARG A 113 -20.28 -5.52 -2.14
CA ARG A 113 -20.04 -5.59 -3.58
C ARG A 113 -19.57 -6.98 -3.98
N ASP A 114 -19.85 -7.38 -5.22
CA ASP A 114 -19.38 -8.65 -5.75
C ASP A 114 -17.85 -8.79 -5.73
N GLU A 115 -17.13 -7.67 -5.88
CA GLU A 115 -15.66 -7.60 -5.81
C GLU A 115 -15.09 -7.85 -4.41
N ASP A 116 -15.90 -7.64 -3.37
CA ASP A 116 -15.51 -7.82 -1.96
C ASP A 116 -15.87 -9.23 -1.44
N ARG A 117 -16.49 -10.09 -2.27
CA ARG A 117 -16.77 -11.50 -1.92
C ARG A 117 -15.47 -12.30 -1.73
N PRO A 118 -15.44 -13.28 -0.81
CA PRO A 118 -14.20 -14.00 -0.46
C PRO A 118 -13.52 -14.66 -1.66
N GLU A 119 -14.27 -15.18 -2.63
CA GLU A 119 -13.72 -15.78 -3.84
C GLU A 119 -13.07 -14.73 -4.77
N ALA A 120 -13.74 -13.59 -4.96
CA ALA A 120 -13.27 -12.50 -5.79
C ALA A 120 -12.02 -11.84 -5.18
N VAL A 121 -12.04 -11.61 -3.87
CA VAL A 121 -10.89 -11.11 -3.09
C VAL A 121 -9.71 -12.06 -3.19
N ALA A 122 -9.92 -13.37 -3.02
CA ALA A 122 -8.87 -14.36 -3.15
C ALA A 122 -8.22 -14.34 -4.54
N ALA A 123 -9.03 -14.29 -5.60
CA ALA A 123 -8.55 -14.20 -6.97
C ALA A 123 -7.75 -12.90 -7.23
N ARG A 124 -8.25 -11.77 -6.72
CA ARG A 124 -7.60 -10.45 -6.83
C ARG A 124 -6.24 -10.44 -6.12
N LEU A 125 -6.19 -10.95 -4.90
CA LEU A 125 -4.97 -11.06 -4.13
C LEU A 125 -3.94 -11.94 -4.84
N ARG A 126 -4.33 -13.14 -5.32
CA ARG A 126 -3.41 -14.01 -6.09
C ARG A 126 -2.79 -13.30 -7.29
N LYS A 127 -3.62 -12.66 -8.13
CA LYS A 127 -3.13 -11.87 -9.28
C LYS A 127 -2.15 -10.78 -8.86
N TYR A 128 -2.43 -10.09 -7.76
CA TYR A 128 -1.54 -9.07 -7.23
C TYR A 128 -0.20 -9.66 -6.77
N LYS A 129 -0.22 -10.80 -6.07
CA LYS A 129 1.01 -11.50 -5.63
C LYS A 129 1.90 -11.89 -6.81
N ASP A 130 1.31 -12.45 -7.87
CA ASP A 130 2.06 -12.89 -9.04
C ASP A 130 2.68 -11.70 -9.79
N ALA A 131 1.98 -10.57 -9.87
CA ALA A 131 2.48 -9.35 -10.50
C ALA A 131 3.53 -8.61 -9.63
N ALA A 132 3.35 -8.62 -8.30
CA ALA A 132 4.22 -7.91 -7.36
C ALA A 132 5.53 -8.66 -7.08
N LYS A 133 5.52 -10.00 -7.11
CA LYS A 133 6.71 -10.83 -6.85
C LYS A 133 7.97 -10.40 -7.61
N PRO A 134 7.95 -10.22 -8.95
CA PRO A 134 9.15 -9.78 -9.68
C PRO A 134 9.60 -8.36 -9.32
N VAL A 135 8.68 -7.48 -8.94
CA VAL A 135 9.00 -6.10 -8.51
C VAL A 135 9.69 -6.12 -7.15
N ILE A 136 9.20 -6.94 -6.23
CA ILE A 136 9.79 -7.11 -4.89
C ILE A 136 11.19 -7.69 -5.00
N GLU A 137 11.38 -8.72 -5.82
CA GLU A 137 12.70 -9.34 -6.05
C GLU A 137 13.70 -8.33 -6.62
N LEU A 138 13.28 -7.48 -7.57
CA LEU A 138 14.11 -6.42 -8.14
C LEU A 138 14.61 -5.42 -7.07
N TYR A 139 13.71 -4.95 -6.20
CA TYR A 139 14.10 -4.00 -5.16
C TYR A 139 14.83 -4.66 -4.00
N LYS A 140 14.57 -5.95 -3.74
CA LYS A 140 15.33 -6.75 -2.78
C LYS A 140 16.78 -6.92 -3.22
N SER A 141 17.04 -7.24 -4.49
CA SER A 141 18.41 -7.36 -5.00
C SER A 141 19.19 -6.05 -4.97
N ARG A 142 18.49 -4.91 -4.92
CA ARG A 142 19.10 -3.57 -4.81
C ARG A 142 19.33 -3.11 -3.37
N GLY A 143 18.81 -3.82 -2.38
CA GLY A 143 18.99 -3.48 -0.96
C GLY A 143 18.20 -2.26 -0.48
N ILE A 144 17.24 -1.76 -1.27
CA ILE A 144 16.38 -0.61 -0.91
C ILE A 144 15.00 -1.04 -0.39
N LEU A 145 14.74 -2.35 -0.34
CA LEU A 145 13.49 -2.93 0.12
C LEU A 145 13.48 -3.16 1.64
N HIS A 146 12.58 -2.48 2.33
CA HIS A 146 12.24 -2.71 3.73
C HIS A 146 10.93 -3.47 3.82
N SER A 147 10.96 -4.68 4.38
CA SER A 147 9.75 -5.48 4.57
C SER A 147 9.29 -5.42 6.02
N PHE A 148 8.04 -5.02 6.24
CA PHE A 148 7.35 -5.15 7.52
C PHE A 148 6.45 -6.37 7.50
N SER A 149 6.64 -7.32 8.41
CA SER A 149 5.72 -8.44 8.56
C SER A 149 4.84 -8.22 9.78
N GLY A 150 3.52 -8.16 9.58
CA GLY A 150 2.60 -7.97 10.69
C GLY A 150 1.14 -8.02 10.25
N THR A 151 0.26 -8.27 11.22
CA THR A 151 -1.19 -8.28 11.01
C THR A 151 -1.78 -6.92 11.39
N GLU A 152 -1.39 -6.34 12.51
CA GLU A 152 -2.02 -5.15 13.09
C GLU A 152 -1.58 -3.83 12.47
N THR A 153 -2.54 -3.01 12.05
CA THR A 153 -2.31 -1.65 11.53
C THR A 153 -1.59 -0.75 12.53
N ASN A 154 -1.90 -0.89 13.83
CA ASN A 154 -1.30 -0.10 14.91
C ASN A 154 0.21 -0.35 15.08
N LYS A 155 0.73 -1.46 14.56
CA LYS A 155 2.17 -1.77 14.55
C LYS A 155 2.84 -1.34 13.24
N ILE A 156 2.07 -1.25 12.15
CA ILE A 156 2.56 -0.79 10.83
C ILE A 156 2.96 0.68 10.92
N TRP A 157 2.11 1.54 11.47
CA TRP A 157 2.36 2.98 11.47
C TRP A 157 3.64 3.39 12.23
N PRO A 158 3.89 2.93 13.47
CA PRO A 158 5.14 3.24 14.17
C PRO A 158 6.38 2.77 13.41
N TYR A 159 6.33 1.59 12.79
CA TYR A 159 7.42 1.08 11.97
C TYR A 159 7.68 1.97 10.76
N VAL A 160 6.65 2.27 9.96
CA VAL A 160 6.77 3.15 8.81
C VAL A 160 7.27 4.53 9.26
N TYR A 161 6.68 5.10 10.30
CA TYR A 161 7.06 6.41 10.83
C TYR A 161 8.54 6.47 11.21
N SER A 162 9.08 5.45 11.89
CA SER A 162 10.51 5.38 12.24
C SER A 162 11.44 5.33 11.02
N LEU A 163 11.02 4.64 9.94
CA LEU A 163 11.78 4.65 8.69
C LEU A 163 11.74 6.03 8.03
N LEU A 164 10.58 6.70 8.05
CA LEU A 164 10.40 8.00 7.39
C LEU A 164 11.10 9.13 8.13
N SER A 165 11.03 9.15 9.46
CA SER A 165 11.66 10.18 10.29
C SER A 165 13.18 10.19 10.16
N SER A 166 13.80 9.05 9.80
CA SER A 166 15.23 8.97 9.52
C SER A 166 15.64 9.66 8.20
N ARG A 167 14.68 9.92 7.29
CA ARG A 167 14.95 10.41 5.93
C ARG A 167 14.30 11.76 5.64
N ILE A 168 13.17 12.05 6.26
CA ILE A 168 12.40 13.27 6.07
C ILE A 168 12.16 13.88 7.45
N PRO A 169 12.52 15.16 7.67
CA PRO A 169 12.25 15.81 8.94
C PRO A 169 10.73 15.82 9.19
N PRO A 170 10.25 15.33 10.34
CA PRO A 170 8.85 15.39 10.67
C PRO A 170 8.41 16.85 10.76
N ILE A 171 7.20 17.13 10.29
CA ILE A 171 6.58 18.43 10.52
C ILE A 171 6.23 18.47 12.00
N LEU A 172 6.95 19.26 12.79
CA LEU A 172 6.58 19.55 14.17
C LEU A 172 5.34 20.46 14.10
N SER A 173 4.16 19.88 14.29
CA SER A 173 2.99 20.67 14.65
C SER A 173 3.08 20.98 16.14
N GLU A 174 3.37 22.23 16.48
CA GLU A 174 2.89 22.78 17.75
C GLU A 174 1.37 22.70 17.72
N GLU A 175 0.78 21.66 18.30
CA GLU A 175 -0.62 21.60 18.77
C GLU A 175 -0.95 20.17 19.25
N GLU A 176 -0.56 19.87 20.48
CA GLU A 176 -1.33 19.00 21.37
C GLU A 176 -1.44 19.73 22.72
N HIS A 177 -2.56 20.43 22.92
CA HIS A 177 -3.08 20.87 24.22
C HIS A 177 -4.45 20.24 24.41
#